data_AF-A0A850T2S7-F1
#
_entry.id   AF-A0A850T2S7-F1
#
_cell.length_a   1.000
_cell.length_b   1.000
_cell.length_c   1.000
_cell.angle_alpha   90.00
_cell.angle_beta   90.00
_cell.angle_gamma   90.00
#
_symmetry.space_group_name_H-M   'P 1'
#
loop_
_entity.id
_entity.type
_entity.pdbx_description
1 polymer ?
#
loop_
_entity_poly.entity_id
_entity_poly.type
_entity_poly.pdbx_seq_one_letter_code
_entity_poly.pdbx_strand_id
1 'polypeptide(L)'
;MRSFVISLATAAFLTTAARAEQVWLTMDHVTPYTFKQEVSQIVIGNPGIADVTVRDKTRVLMFGKSPGLTNMYLFDADGNEIDNLIVRVRAANSDLLTFQRGNQRYTYNCMTNCDQTITVGDSQDAFGSIAGQVAQKYQQAAGTGSTSSE
;
A
#
# COMPACT_ATOMS: atom_id res chain seq x y z
N MET A 1 -63.33 7.29 -39.51
CA MET A 1 -62.12 6.49 -39.84
C MET A 1 -60.97 7.08 -39.03
N ARG A 2 -60.43 6.33 -38.05
CA ARG A 2 -59.61 6.87 -36.94
C ARG A 2 -58.13 6.90 -37.34
N SER A 3 -57.51 8.08 -37.34
CA SER A 3 -56.07 8.25 -37.52
C SER A 3 -55.34 7.95 -36.21
N PHE A 4 -54.46 6.94 -36.21
CA PHE A 4 -53.55 6.62 -35.11
C PHE A 4 -52.21 7.32 -35.37
N VAL A 5 -51.84 8.27 -34.52
CA VAL A 5 -50.51 8.88 -34.49
C VAL A 5 -49.68 8.12 -33.45
N ILE A 6 -48.72 7.32 -33.90
CA ILE A 6 -47.80 6.58 -33.04
C ILE A 6 -46.60 7.49 -32.74
N SER A 7 -46.54 8.02 -31.52
CA SER A 7 -45.35 8.69 -30.98
C SER A 7 -44.30 7.66 -30.58
N LEU A 8 -43.15 7.68 -31.26
CA LEU A 8 -42.00 6.87 -30.92
C LEU A 8 -41.14 7.65 -29.90
N ALA A 9 -41.34 7.38 -28.61
CA ALA A 9 -40.54 7.95 -27.53
C ALA A 9 -39.25 7.14 -27.34
N THR A 10 -38.13 7.62 -27.88
CA THR A 10 -36.81 7.02 -27.72
C THR A 10 -36.25 7.38 -26.34
N ALA A 11 -36.29 6.44 -25.38
CA ALA A 11 -35.69 6.61 -24.07
C ALA A 11 -34.17 6.33 -24.14
N ALA A 12 -33.35 7.37 -23.98
CA ALA A 12 -31.90 7.25 -23.84
C ALA A 12 -31.56 6.80 -22.41
N PHE A 13 -31.17 5.53 -22.24
CA PHE A 13 -30.62 5.05 -20.98
C PHE A 13 -29.18 5.57 -20.81
N LEU A 14 -29.00 6.52 -19.90
CA LEU A 14 -27.68 6.95 -19.44
C LEU A 14 -27.18 5.93 -18.41
N THR A 15 -26.30 5.01 -18.82
CA THR A 15 -25.60 4.11 -17.90
C THR A 15 -24.43 4.84 -17.26
N THR A 16 -24.51 5.12 -15.96
CA THR A 16 -23.37 5.54 -15.15
C THR A 16 -22.49 4.34 -14.83
N ALA A 17 -21.24 4.36 -15.29
CA ALA A 17 -20.27 3.34 -14.92
C ALA A 17 -19.87 3.50 -13.44
N ALA A 18 -20.14 2.49 -12.61
CA ALA A 18 -19.62 2.44 -11.26
C ALA A 18 -18.08 2.32 -11.32
N ARG A 19 -17.36 3.38 -10.89
CA ARG A 19 -15.92 3.31 -10.71
C ARG A 19 -15.63 2.85 -9.28
N ALA A 20 -14.97 1.70 -9.15
CA ALA A 20 -14.34 1.32 -7.89
C ALA A 20 -13.37 2.43 -7.47
N GLU A 21 -13.53 2.92 -6.25
CA GLU A 21 -12.69 3.98 -5.70
C GLU A 21 -11.25 3.45 -5.54
N GLN A 22 -10.28 4.25 -6.00
CA GLN A 22 -8.86 3.86 -6.01
C GLN A 22 -8.10 4.68 -4.97
N VAL A 23 -7.34 3.99 -4.12
CA VAL A 23 -6.46 4.59 -3.12
C VAL A 23 -5.01 4.38 -3.54
N TRP A 24 -4.24 5.46 -3.58
CA TRP A 24 -2.81 5.43 -3.88
C TRP A 24 -2.01 5.56 -2.60
N LEU A 25 -1.11 4.61 -2.37
CA LEU A 25 -0.14 4.66 -1.28
C LEU A 25 1.28 4.73 -1.86
N THR A 26 2.18 5.31 -1.08
CA THR A 26 3.61 5.24 -1.32
C THR A 26 4.21 4.22 -0.36
N MET A 27 5.11 3.37 -0.87
CA MET A 27 5.87 2.42 -0.06
C MET A 27 6.60 3.15 1.07
N ASP A 28 6.62 2.53 2.24
CA ASP A 28 7.23 3.04 3.48
C ASP A 28 6.58 4.32 4.03
N HIS A 29 5.43 4.73 3.49
CA HIS A 29 4.67 5.89 3.95
C HIS A 29 3.31 5.47 4.53
N VAL A 30 2.81 6.29 5.46
CA VAL A 30 1.46 6.18 6.01
C VAL A 30 0.54 7.23 5.38
N THR A 31 -0.67 6.84 5.00
CA THR A 31 -1.70 7.73 4.46
C THR A 31 -3.00 7.55 5.26
N PRO A 32 -3.56 8.61 5.85
CA PRO A 32 -4.87 8.53 6.49
C PRO A 32 -5.97 8.38 5.43
N TYR A 33 -6.96 7.54 5.70
CA TYR A 33 -8.13 7.37 4.85
C TYR A 33 -9.41 7.44 5.70
N THR A 34 -10.43 8.13 5.19
CA THR A 34 -11.72 8.33 5.85
C THR A 34 -12.81 7.66 5.05
N PHE A 35 -13.61 6.83 5.70
CA PHE A 35 -14.76 6.15 5.12
C PHE A 35 -15.97 7.06 5.01
N LYS A 36 -16.88 6.76 4.07
CA LYS A 36 -18.14 7.50 3.88
C LYS A 36 -19.16 7.23 4.99
N GLN A 37 -19.03 6.10 5.68
CA GLN A 37 -19.90 5.66 6.78
C GLN A 37 -19.12 4.79 7.77
N GLU A 38 -19.75 4.38 8.87
CA GLU A 38 -19.11 3.51 9.87
C GLU A 38 -18.80 2.12 9.28
N VAL A 39 -17.58 1.64 9.53
CA VAL A 39 -17.08 0.32 9.16
C VAL A 39 -16.77 -0.46 10.42
N SER A 40 -17.17 -1.74 10.44
CA SER A 40 -16.95 -2.63 11.58
C SER A 40 -15.84 -3.64 11.32
N GLN A 41 -15.67 -4.07 10.07
CA GLN A 41 -14.61 -5.01 9.69
C GLN A 41 -13.93 -4.58 8.39
N ILE A 42 -12.62 -4.81 8.32
CA ILE A 42 -11.78 -4.51 7.18
C ILE A 42 -11.00 -5.76 6.80
N VAL A 43 -10.94 -6.07 5.51
CA VAL A 43 -10.13 -7.18 4.98
C VAL A 43 -9.25 -6.66 3.85
N ILE A 44 -7.93 -6.86 3.99
CA ILE A 44 -6.96 -6.57 2.94
C ILE A 44 -6.66 -7.85 2.16
N GLY A 45 -6.76 -7.80 0.84
CA GLY A 45 -6.50 -8.96 -0.02
C GLY A 45 -5.07 -9.50 0.11
N ASN A 46 -4.06 -8.62 0.17
CA ASN A 46 -2.66 -8.97 0.39
C ASN A 46 -1.97 -8.01 1.38
N PRO A 47 -1.82 -8.42 2.66
CA PRO A 47 -1.10 -7.66 3.70
C PRO A 47 0.40 -7.44 3.45
N GLY A 48 0.98 -8.10 2.44
CA GLY A 48 2.35 -7.86 1.98
C GLY A 48 2.48 -6.64 1.07
N ILE A 49 1.39 -6.21 0.42
CA ILE A 49 1.35 -5.03 -0.46
C ILE A 49 0.98 -3.78 0.34
N ALA A 50 -0.13 -3.86 1.07
CA ALA A 50 -0.62 -2.76 1.91
C ALA A 50 -1.13 -3.31 3.25
N ASP A 51 -1.15 -2.49 4.27
CA ASP A 51 -1.68 -2.84 5.59
C ASP A 51 -2.42 -1.65 6.20
N VAL A 52 -3.23 -1.88 7.22
CA VAL A 52 -4.06 -0.84 7.84
C VAL A 52 -4.11 -0.95 9.36
N THR A 53 -4.10 0.21 10.01
CA THR A 53 -4.38 0.32 11.44
C THR A 53 -5.63 1.15 11.64
N VAL A 54 -6.62 0.58 12.34
CA VAL A 54 -7.88 1.25 12.67
C VAL A 54 -7.64 2.34 13.72
N ARG A 55 -8.18 3.54 13.47
CA ARG A 55 -8.18 4.63 14.44
C ARG A 55 -9.55 4.77 15.11
N ASP A 56 -10.59 4.81 14.29
CA ASP A 56 -11.99 4.81 14.71
C ASP A 56 -12.85 4.14 13.62
N LYS A 57 -14.17 4.04 13.83
CA LYS A 57 -15.09 3.38 12.88
C LYS A 57 -15.14 4.04 11.49
N THR A 58 -14.64 5.26 11.35
CA THR A 58 -14.68 6.03 10.10
C THR A 58 -13.29 6.34 9.55
N ARG A 59 -12.22 5.99 10.27
CA ARG A 59 -10.85 6.38 9.91
C ARG A 59 -9.85 5.27 10.13
N VAL A 60 -8.95 5.14 9.16
CA VAL A 60 -7.80 4.23 9.21
C VAL A 60 -6.53 4.96 8.81
N LEU A 61 -5.41 4.42 9.26
CA LEU A 61 -4.11 4.70 8.69
C LEU A 61 -3.71 3.54 7.80
N MET A 62 -3.41 3.84 6.54
CA MET A 62 -2.99 2.85 5.55
C MET A 62 -1.48 2.95 5.33
N PHE A 63 -0.81 1.80 5.20
CA PHE A 63 0.62 1.67 5.02
C PHE A 63 0.92 1.01 3.68
N GLY A 64 1.76 1.63 2.86
CA GLY A 64 2.31 0.98 1.67
C GLY A 64 3.52 0.13 2.05
N LYS A 65 3.49 -1.19 1.82
CA LYS A 65 4.59 -2.12 2.20
C LYS A 65 5.43 -2.57 1.02
N SER A 66 4.80 -2.92 -0.09
CA SER A 66 5.52 -3.27 -1.31
C SER A 66 4.79 -2.80 -2.56
N PRO A 67 5.50 -2.50 -3.66
CA PRO A 67 4.86 -2.04 -4.88
C PRO A 67 3.91 -3.09 -5.44
N GLY A 68 2.69 -2.69 -5.79
CA GLY A 68 1.70 -3.64 -6.24
C GLY A 68 0.28 -3.10 -6.27
N LEU A 69 -0.63 -4.04 -6.51
CA LEU A 69 -2.07 -3.85 -6.57
C LEU A 69 -2.72 -4.87 -5.65
N THR A 70 -3.54 -4.38 -4.73
CA THR A 70 -4.40 -5.19 -3.86
C THR A 70 -5.73 -4.48 -3.72
N ASN A 71 -6.63 -5.04 -2.94
CA ASN A 71 -7.88 -4.40 -2.57
C ASN A 71 -8.14 -4.45 -1.07
N MET A 72 -9.09 -3.63 -0.63
CA MET A 72 -9.56 -3.51 0.73
C MET A 72 -11.09 -3.58 0.74
N TYR A 73 -11.63 -4.64 1.33
CA TYR A 73 -13.07 -4.78 1.57
C TYR A 73 -13.44 -4.18 2.92
N LEU A 74 -14.58 -3.50 2.93
CA LEU A 74 -15.16 -2.88 4.11
C LEU A 74 -16.52 -3.54 4.38
N PHE A 75 -16.78 -3.90 5.64
CA PHE A 75 -18.04 -4.50 6.06
C PHE A 75 -18.67 -3.75 7.23
N ASP A 76 -20.00 -3.76 7.26
CA ASP A 76 -20.78 -3.24 8.40
C ASP A 76 -20.82 -4.24 9.57
N ALA A 77 -21.57 -3.90 10.63
CA ALA A 77 -21.69 -4.74 11.82
C ALA A 77 -22.51 -6.02 11.57
N ASP A 78 -23.35 -6.03 10.52
CA ASP A 78 -24.19 -7.16 10.13
C ASP A 78 -23.47 -8.09 9.13
N GLY A 79 -22.26 -7.71 8.69
CA GLY A 79 -21.42 -8.46 7.75
C GLY A 79 -21.72 -8.17 6.28
N ASN A 80 -22.51 -7.14 5.96
CA ASN A 80 -22.74 -6.74 4.58
C ASN A 80 -21.55 -5.95 4.04
N GLU A 81 -21.23 -6.16 2.76
CA GLU A 81 -20.19 -5.40 2.06
C GLU A 81 -20.64 -3.93 1.89
N ILE A 82 -19.83 -3.02 2.43
CA ILE A 82 -20.00 -1.57 2.27
C ILE A 82 -19.34 -1.11 0.97
N ASP A 83 -18.06 -1.46 0.77
CA ASP A 83 -17.27 -1.02 -0.37
C ASP A 83 -16.06 -1.94 -0.59
N ASN A 84 -15.50 -1.87 -1.80
CA ASN A 84 -14.28 -2.56 -2.22
C ASN A 84 -13.34 -1.57 -2.90
N LEU A 85 -12.29 -1.19 -2.17
CA LEU A 85 -11.33 -0.18 -2.61
C LEU A 85 -10.14 -0.83 -3.28
N ILE A 86 -9.77 -0.35 -4.46
CA ILE A 86 -8.53 -0.78 -5.13
C ILE A 86 -7.38 -0.01 -4.51
N VAL A 87 -6.46 -0.71 -3.85
CA VAL A 87 -5.28 -0.13 -3.21
C VAL A 87 -4.06 -0.37 -4.09
N ARG A 88 -3.40 0.71 -4.46
CA ARG A 88 -2.23 0.66 -5.33
C ARG A 88 -1.04 1.31 -4.65
N VAL A 89 0.03 0.55 -4.51
CA VAL A 89 1.25 0.98 -3.85
C VAL A 89 2.33 1.21 -4.89
N ARG A 90 2.90 2.42 -4.88
CA ARG A 90 4.06 2.77 -5.70
C ARG A 90 5.33 2.72 -4.85
N ALA A 91 6.47 2.45 -5.46
CA ALA A 91 7.75 2.68 -4.80
C ALA A 91 7.90 4.16 -4.40
N ALA A 92 8.66 4.42 -3.34
CA ALA A 92 9.13 5.77 -3.06
C ALA A 92 10.17 6.13 -4.14
N ASN A 93 9.94 7.22 -4.89
CA ASN A 93 10.78 7.56 -6.04
C ASN A 93 11.66 8.79 -5.79
N SER A 94 11.31 9.61 -4.79
CA SER A 94 12.17 10.72 -4.40
C SER A 94 13.41 10.11 -3.76
N ASP A 95 14.57 10.43 -4.32
CA ASP A 95 15.88 10.14 -3.75
C ASP A 95 16.34 8.68 -3.84
N LEU A 96 15.62 7.77 -4.50
CA LEU A 96 16.11 6.42 -4.76
C LEU A 96 16.83 6.30 -6.10
N LEU A 97 18.07 5.79 -6.06
CA LEU A 97 18.84 5.39 -7.24
C LEU A 97 18.89 3.86 -7.34
N THR A 98 18.49 3.32 -8.49
CA THR A 98 18.56 1.88 -8.76
C THR A 98 19.69 1.59 -9.73
N PHE A 99 20.67 0.80 -9.29
CA PHE A 99 21.76 0.31 -10.12
C PHE A 99 21.48 -1.14 -10.55
N GLN A 100 21.54 -1.39 -11.85
CA GLN A 100 21.29 -2.71 -12.45
C GLN A 100 22.56 -3.25 -13.09
N ARG A 101 23.06 -4.39 -12.59
CA ARG A 101 24.21 -5.11 -13.16
C ARG A 101 23.79 -6.52 -13.53
N GLY A 102 23.42 -6.72 -14.80
CA GLY A 102 22.86 -7.99 -15.25
C GLY A 102 21.51 -8.25 -14.57
N ASN A 103 21.38 -9.38 -13.87
CA ASN A 103 20.21 -9.71 -13.07
C ASN A 103 20.28 -9.19 -11.61
N GLN A 104 21.35 -8.48 -11.26
CA GLN A 104 21.55 -7.96 -9.91
C GLN A 104 21.04 -6.51 -9.81
N ARG A 105 20.02 -6.31 -8.98
CA ARG A 105 19.49 -4.99 -8.63
C ARG A 105 20.04 -4.54 -7.28
N TYR A 106 20.52 -3.30 -7.22
CA TYR A 106 20.95 -2.61 -6.01
C TYR A 106 20.20 -1.28 -5.91
N THR A 107 19.71 -0.94 -4.72
CA THR A 107 19.05 0.35 -4.48
C THR A 107 19.85 1.19 -3.47
N TYR A 108 19.93 2.48 -3.75
CA TYR A 108 20.59 3.48 -2.91
C TYR A 108 19.59 4.59 -2.59
N ASN A 109 19.66 5.11 -1.36
CA ASN A 109 18.96 6.33 -0.96
C ASN A 109 19.95 7.51 -0.99
N CYS A 110 19.70 8.46 -1.87
CA CYS A 110 20.57 9.56 -2.26
C CYS A 110 20.02 10.93 -1.80
N MET A 111 19.65 11.06 -0.53
CA MET A 111 19.18 12.35 0.03
C MET A 111 20.28 13.44 0.03
N THR A 112 21.48 13.09 0.49
CA THR A 112 22.64 14.02 0.56
C THR A 112 23.91 13.28 0.15
N ASN A 113 24.10 12.08 0.69
CA ASN A 113 25.00 11.07 0.17
C ASN A 113 24.15 9.87 -0.30
N CYS A 114 24.71 9.02 -1.16
CA CYS A 114 24.05 7.78 -1.58
C CYS A 114 24.42 6.64 -0.63
N ASP A 115 23.52 6.33 0.30
CA ASP A 115 23.65 5.21 1.21
C ASP A 115 22.93 3.99 0.64
N GLN A 116 23.55 2.81 0.69
CA GLN A 116 22.93 1.59 0.17
C GLN A 116 21.75 1.19 1.06
N THR A 117 20.61 0.88 0.45
CA THR A 117 19.40 0.42 1.15
C THR A 117 18.92 -0.90 0.54
N ILE A 118 18.02 -1.60 1.23
CA ILE A 118 17.33 -2.77 0.68
C ILE A 118 15.91 -2.35 0.35
N THR A 119 15.50 -2.57 -0.90
CA THR A 119 14.11 -2.43 -1.34
C THR A 119 13.59 -3.76 -1.89
N VAL A 120 12.28 -4.00 -1.76
CA VAL A 120 11.64 -5.21 -2.32
C VAL A 120 11.93 -5.33 -3.82
N GLY A 121 12.56 -6.45 -4.20
CA GLY A 121 13.01 -6.72 -5.58
C GLY A 121 14.51 -6.53 -5.81
N ASP A 122 15.28 -6.15 -4.80
CA ASP A 122 16.75 -6.12 -4.87
C ASP A 122 17.35 -7.53 -4.93
N SER A 123 18.60 -7.59 -5.39
CA SER A 123 19.37 -8.84 -5.46
C SER A 123 19.54 -9.50 -4.11
N GLN A 124 19.65 -10.83 -4.12
CA GLN A 124 19.88 -11.62 -2.91
C GLN A 124 21.22 -11.25 -2.23
N ASP A 125 22.24 -10.88 -3.01
CA ASP A 125 23.53 -10.41 -2.50
C ASP A 125 23.39 -9.09 -1.74
N ALA A 126 22.62 -8.12 -2.28
CA ALA A 126 22.33 -6.86 -1.62
C ALA A 126 21.54 -7.08 -0.32
N PHE A 127 20.51 -7.95 -0.36
CA PHE A 127 19.70 -8.29 0.80
C PHE A 127 20.54 -8.94 1.91
N GLY A 128 21.33 -9.96 1.59
CA GLY A 128 22.12 -10.72 2.57
C GLY A 128 23.22 -9.89 3.23
N SER A 129 23.92 -9.06 2.45
CA SER A 129 25.00 -8.20 2.98
C SER A 129 24.48 -7.14 3.94
N ILE A 130 23.43 -6.40 3.57
CA ILE A 130 22.85 -5.37 4.44
C ILE A 130 22.15 -6.01 5.65
N ALA A 131 21.40 -7.11 5.48
CA ALA A 131 20.78 -7.81 6.61
C ALA A 131 21.83 -8.29 7.63
N GLY A 132 22.98 -8.79 7.16
CA GLY A 132 24.11 -9.17 8.02
C GLY A 132 24.71 -7.98 8.76
N GLN A 133 24.93 -6.85 8.08
CA GLN A 133 25.43 -5.62 8.72
C GLN A 133 24.46 -5.08 9.78
N VAL A 134 23.16 -5.09 9.49
CA VAL A 134 22.11 -4.68 10.43
C VAL A 134 22.11 -5.59 11.66
N ALA A 135 22.15 -6.91 11.47
CA ALA A 135 22.21 -7.87 12.58
C ALA A 135 23.45 -7.68 13.47
N GLN A 136 24.64 -7.49 12.86
CA GLN A 136 25.87 -7.21 13.59
C GLN A 136 25.80 -5.90 14.37
N LYS A 137 25.24 -4.84 13.77
CA LYS A 137 25.02 -3.56 14.44
C LYS A 137 24.09 -3.69 15.66
N TYR A 138 23.02 -4.49 15.55
CA TYR A 138 22.15 -4.77 16.69
C TYR A 138 22.86 -5.55 17.80
N GLN A 139 23.70 -6.54 17.46
CA GLN A 139 24.49 -7.29 18.45
C GLN A 139 25.51 -6.41 19.17
N GLN A 140 26.15 -5.48 18.46
CA GLN A 140 27.06 -4.50 19.05
C GLN A 140 26.31 -3.55 20.00
N ALA A 141 25.11 -3.10 19.64
CA ALA A 141 24.30 -2.25 20.50
C ALA A 141 23.80 -2.99 21.76
N ALA A 142 23.49 -4.29 21.65
CA ALA A 142 23.07 -5.12 22.77
C ALA A 142 24.23 -5.51 23.71
N GLY A 143 25.46 -5.60 23.21
CA GLY A 143 26.65 -5.98 23.99
C GLY A 143 27.21 -4.87 24.90
N THR A 144 26.82 -3.61 24.71
CA THR A 144 27.32 -2.48 25.51
C THR A 144 26.58 -2.32 26.86
N GLY A 145 25.62 -3.20 27.17
CA GLY A 145 24.81 -3.15 28.39
C GLY A 145 25.32 -3.98 29.58
N SER A 146 26.45 -4.68 29.48
CA SER A 146 26.87 -5.68 30.49
C SER A 146 28.29 -5.54 31.03
N THR A 147 28.80 -4.32 31.22
CA THR A 147 30.07 -4.08 31.93
C THR A 147 30.01 -2.81 32.77
N SER A 148 29.40 -2.90 33.96
CA SER A 148 29.59 -1.99 35.10
C SER A 148 29.05 -2.68 36.36
N SER A 149 29.77 -3.66 36.86
CA SER A 149 29.54 -4.23 38.21
C SER A 149 30.85 -4.78 38.74
N GLU A 150 31.73 -3.89 39.18
CA GLU A 150 32.71 -4.15 40.23
C GLU A 150 33.09 -2.82 40.90
#